data_AF-A0A0F5VEJ8-F1
#
_entry.id   AF-A0A0F5VEJ8-F1
#
_cell.length_a   1.000
_cell.length_b   1.000
_cell.length_c   1.000
_cell.angle_alpha   90.00
_cell.angle_beta   90.00
_cell.angle_gamma   90.00
#
_symmetry.space_group_name_H-M   'P 1'
#
loop_
_entity.id
_entity.type
_entity.pdbx_description
1 polymer ?
#
loop_
_entity_poly.entity_id
_entity_poly.type
_entity_poly.pdbx_seq_one_letter_code
_entity_poly.pdbx_strand_id
1 'polypeptide(L)'
;MSIQPAAADSLIRQIGRDLLSVGRVPLVLLVLVLISALGVVYITHQSRQLVAQQEQLLIERDDLDIEWRNQLLEENSLAEHSRIETQAEKALEMKRPNAANEIVVQ
;
A
#
# COMPACT_ATOMS: atom_id res chain seq x y z
N MET A 1 66.95 34.46 -28.49
CA MET A 1 66.43 33.67 -27.36
C MET A 1 64.93 33.53 -27.53
N SER A 2 64.50 32.60 -28.38
CA SER A 2 63.10 32.42 -28.77
C SER A 2 62.42 31.46 -27.80
N ILE A 3 61.49 31.99 -27.02
CA ILE A 3 60.62 31.22 -26.13
C ILE A 3 59.60 30.49 -27.01
N GLN A 4 59.58 29.15 -26.90
CA GLN A 4 58.72 28.27 -27.68
C GLN A 4 57.56 27.78 -26.79
N PRO A 5 56.30 28.24 -26.98
CA PRO A 5 55.16 27.84 -26.15
C PRO A 5 54.53 26.50 -26.57
N ALA A 6 55.23 25.69 -27.37
CA ALA A 6 54.65 24.49 -28.00
C ALA A 6 54.52 23.26 -27.08
N ALA A 7 55.14 23.27 -25.90
CA ALA A 7 55.13 22.11 -24.98
C ALA A 7 53.82 21.99 -24.16
N ALA A 8 53.15 23.11 -23.86
CA ALA A 8 51.92 23.10 -23.07
C ALA A 8 50.76 22.44 -23.84
N ASP A 9 50.62 22.79 -25.13
CA ASP A 9 49.60 22.20 -26.01
C ASP A 9 49.81 20.71 -26.24
N SER A 10 51.06 20.23 -26.34
CA SER A 10 51.32 18.80 -26.53
C SER A 10 51.02 17.99 -25.28
N LEU A 11 51.33 18.51 -24.08
CA LEU A 11 51.08 17.85 -22.80
C LEU A 11 49.60 17.76 -22.47
N ILE A 12 48.84 18.86 -22.63
CA ILE A 12 47.38 18.86 -22.41
C ILE A 12 46.70 17.87 -23.35
N ARG A 13 47.16 17.82 -24.60
CA ARG A 13 46.64 16.90 -25.62
C ARG A 13 47.06 15.45 -25.38
N GLN A 14 48.18 15.21 -24.71
CA GLN A 14 48.61 13.87 -24.28
C GLN A 14 47.87 13.38 -23.05
N ILE A 15 47.68 14.23 -22.03
CA ILE A 15 46.91 13.89 -20.82
C ILE A 15 45.45 13.62 -21.19
N GLY A 16 44.85 14.42 -22.06
CA GLY A 16 43.50 14.14 -22.57
C GLY A 16 43.42 12.81 -23.32
N ARG A 17 44.48 12.45 -24.08
CA ARG A 17 44.54 11.19 -24.83
C ARG A 17 44.83 9.99 -23.94
N ASP A 18 45.64 10.12 -22.90
CA ASP A 18 45.90 9.06 -21.92
C ASP A 18 44.71 8.86 -21.00
N LEU A 19 44.02 9.93 -20.60
CA LEU A 19 42.78 9.83 -19.84
C LEU A 19 41.68 9.12 -20.65
N LEU A 20 41.60 9.35 -21.96
CA LEU A 20 40.69 8.60 -22.84
C LEU A 20 41.19 7.20 -23.24
N SER A 21 42.51 6.97 -23.36
CA SER A 21 43.06 5.70 -23.86
C SER A 21 43.30 4.65 -22.77
N VAL A 22 43.82 5.08 -21.61
CA VAL A 22 43.97 4.27 -20.38
C VAL A 22 42.65 4.23 -19.62
N GLY A 23 41.84 5.29 -19.72
CA GLY A 23 40.57 5.41 -19.03
C GLY A 23 39.38 4.66 -19.64
N ARG A 24 39.58 3.75 -20.59
CA ARG A 24 38.47 2.94 -21.15
C ARG A 24 37.66 2.23 -20.05
N VAL A 25 38.34 1.64 -19.08
CA VAL A 25 37.73 0.95 -17.93
C VAL A 25 36.99 1.93 -17.00
N PRO A 26 37.60 3.01 -16.49
CA PRO A 26 36.89 3.96 -15.64
C PRO A 26 35.77 4.72 -16.37
N LEU A 27 35.88 4.96 -17.68
CA LEU A 27 34.84 5.60 -18.48
C LEU A 27 33.62 4.68 -18.65
N VAL A 28 33.84 3.39 -18.90
CA VAL A 28 32.75 2.39 -18.90
C VAL A 28 32.10 2.28 -17.52
N LEU A 29 32.90 2.23 -16.44
CA LEU A 29 32.38 2.22 -15.07
C LEU A 29 31.55 3.47 -14.77
N LEU A 30 32.00 4.65 -15.20
CA LEU A 30 31.27 5.91 -15.02
C LEU A 30 29.92 5.85 -15.73
N VAL A 31 29.89 5.36 -16.98
CA VAL A 31 28.64 5.18 -17.73
C VAL A 31 27.73 4.17 -17.02
N LEU A 32 28.28 3.07 -16.50
CA LEU A 32 27.52 2.05 -15.78
C LEU A 32 26.87 2.62 -14.50
N VAL A 33 27.60 3.44 -13.76
CA VAL A 33 27.11 4.12 -12.55
C VAL A 33 26.02 5.12 -12.91
N LEU A 34 26.15 5.87 -14.01
CA LEU A 34 25.11 6.79 -14.48
C LEU A 34 23.83 6.04 -14.86
N ILE A 35 23.95 4.93 -15.57
CA ILE A 35 22.82 4.06 -15.93
C ILE A 35 22.16 3.50 -14.67
N SER A 36 22.95 3.04 -13.70
CA SER A 36 22.44 2.55 -12.41
C SER A 36 21.68 3.64 -11.65
N ALA A 37 22.22 4.86 -11.56
CA ALA A 37 21.58 5.98 -10.89
C ALA A 37 20.23 6.34 -11.55
N LEU A 38 20.19 6.44 -12.89
CA LEU A 38 18.95 6.68 -13.62
C LEU A 38 17.94 5.53 -13.45
N GLY A 39 18.41 4.28 -13.44
CA GLY A 39 17.59 3.10 -13.19
C GLY A 39 16.93 3.12 -11.82
N VAL A 40 17.69 3.45 -10.76
CA VAL A 40 17.15 3.58 -9.39
C VAL A 40 16.06 4.66 -9.32
N VAL A 41 16.28 5.82 -9.95
CA VAL A 41 15.29 6.90 -9.99
C VAL A 41 14.03 6.47 -10.74
N TYR A 42 14.20 5.79 -11.88
CA TYR A 42 13.08 5.26 -12.67
C TYR A 42 12.25 4.23 -11.90
N ILE A 43 12.92 3.26 -11.27
CA ILE A 43 12.27 2.24 -10.43
C ILE A 43 11.55 2.91 -9.25
N THR A 44 12.14 3.93 -8.63
CA THR A 44 11.50 4.67 -7.52
C THR A 44 10.24 5.41 -7.99
N HIS A 45 10.27 6.00 -9.19
CA HIS A 45 9.11 6.68 -9.74
C HIS A 45 7.98 5.70 -10.08
N GLN A 46 8.33 4.58 -10.73
CA GLN A 46 7.38 3.49 -11.03
C GLN A 46 6.82 2.85 -9.76
N SER A 47 7.67 2.63 -8.75
CA SER A 47 7.26 2.09 -7.46
C SER A 47 6.23 2.98 -6.78
N ARG A 48 6.36 4.30 -6.81
CA ARG A 48 5.32 5.19 -6.28
C ARG A 48 3.98 5.04 -7.00
N GLN A 49 3.97 4.87 -8.32
CA GLN A 49 2.73 4.71 -9.07
C GLN A 49 2.08 3.35 -8.82
N LEU A 50 2.86 2.26 -8.80
CA LEU A 50 2.34 0.91 -8.52
C LEU A 50 1.87 0.77 -7.07
N VAL A 51 2.58 1.37 -6.11
CA VAL A 51 2.19 1.35 -4.69
C VAL A 51 0.87 2.09 -4.50
N ALA A 52 0.69 3.25 -5.14
CA ALA A 52 -0.56 4.01 -5.04
C ALA A 52 -1.79 3.23 -5.54
N GLN A 53 -1.65 2.45 -6.62
CA GLN A 53 -2.73 1.60 -7.12
C GLN A 53 -3.04 0.44 -6.17
N GLN A 54 -2.01 -0.16 -5.58
CA GLN A 54 -2.22 -1.24 -4.62
C GLN A 54 -2.88 -0.73 -3.33
N GLU A 55 -2.49 0.48 -2.90
CA GLU A 55 -3.05 1.15 -1.71
C GLU A 55 -4.53 1.49 -1.90
N GLN A 56 -4.95 1.90 -3.11
CA GLN A 56 -6.37 2.12 -3.42
C GLN A 56 -7.24 0.85 -3.30
N LEU A 57 -6.76 -0.27 -3.84
CA LEU A 57 -7.50 -1.55 -3.75
C LEU A 57 -7.60 -2.05 -2.30
N LEU A 58 -6.58 -1.79 -1.48
CA LEU A 58 -6.60 -2.13 -0.06
C LEU A 58 -7.64 -1.28 0.70
N ILE A 59 -7.73 0.01 0.39
CA ILE A 59 -8.73 0.91 1.00
C ILE A 59 -10.15 0.44 0.68
N GLU A 60 -10.43 0.12 -0.59
CA GLU A 60 -11.77 -0.35 -1.00
C GLU A 60 -12.16 -1.67 -0.30
N ARG A 61 -11.19 -2.58 -0.13
CA ARG A 61 -11.42 -3.81 0.64
C ARG A 61 -11.74 -3.51 2.10
N ASP A 62 -10.99 -2.60 2.73
CA ASP A 62 -11.19 -2.25 4.14
C ASP A 62 -12.57 -1.60 4.37
N ASP A 63 -13.02 -0.74 3.45
CA ASP A 63 -14.36 -0.13 3.51
C ASP A 63 -15.46 -1.20 3.43
N LEU A 64 -15.34 -2.17 2.51
CA LEU A 64 -16.28 -3.29 2.40
C LEU A 64 -16.28 -4.18 3.64
N ASP A 65 -15.11 -4.45 4.24
CA ASP A 65 -15.00 -5.22 5.48
C ASP A 65 -15.68 -4.51 6.66
N ILE A 66 -15.58 -3.17 6.73
CA ILE A 66 -16.29 -2.38 7.74
C ILE A 66 -17.80 -2.51 7.56
N GLU A 67 -18.28 -2.34 6.33
CA GLU A 67 -19.72 -2.41 6.03
C GLU A 67 -20.29 -3.82 6.29
N TRP A 68 -19.55 -4.87 5.91
CA TRP A 68 -19.90 -6.26 6.23
C TRP A 68 -20.00 -6.48 7.74
N ARG A 69 -19.05 -5.99 8.51
CA ARG A 69 -19.05 -6.13 9.97
C ARG A 69 -20.23 -5.39 10.60
N ASN A 70 -20.60 -4.23 10.06
CA ASN A 70 -21.78 -3.50 10.53
C ASN A 70 -23.07 -4.28 10.25
N GLN A 71 -23.26 -4.79 9.04
CA GLN A 71 -24.42 -5.62 8.69
C GLN A 71 -24.51 -6.88 9.55
N LEU A 72 -23.37 -7.53 9.80
CA LEU A 72 -23.32 -8.71 10.67
C LEU A 72 -23.71 -8.37 12.12
N LEU A 73 -23.33 -7.20 12.63
CA LEU A 73 -23.73 -6.74 13.96
C LEU A 73 -25.23 -6.43 14.03
N GLU A 74 -25.80 -5.82 12.98
CA GLU A 74 -27.24 -5.61 12.85
C GLU A 74 -28.02 -6.92 12.85
N GLU A 75 -27.60 -7.90 12.04
CA GLU A 75 -28.21 -9.23 12.00
C GLU A 75 -28.07 -9.98 13.33
N ASN A 76 -26.90 -9.95 13.96
CA ASN A 76 -26.72 -10.59 15.26
C ASN A 76 -27.56 -9.91 16.34
N SER A 77 -27.71 -8.58 16.32
CA SER A 77 -28.60 -7.86 17.24
C SER A 77 -30.07 -8.25 17.03
N LEU A 78 -30.50 -8.39 15.77
CA LEU A 78 -31.85 -8.86 15.43
C LEU A 78 -32.06 -10.33 15.79
N ALA A 79 -31.04 -11.18 15.64
CA ALA A 79 -31.09 -12.60 15.98
C ALA A 79 -31.06 -12.85 17.50
N GLU A 80 -30.36 -12.04 18.28
CA GLU A 80 -30.38 -12.10 19.75
C GLU A 80 -31.79 -11.79 20.26
N HIS A 81 -32.43 -10.74 19.73
CA HIS A 81 -33.78 -10.37 20.14
C HIS A 81 -34.86 -11.37 19.65
N SER A 82 -34.80 -11.78 18.39
CA SER A 82 -35.82 -12.66 17.79
C SER A 82 -35.74 -14.10 18.32
N ARG A 83 -34.54 -14.59 18.66
CA ARG A 83 -34.36 -15.96 19.13
C ARG A 83 -34.76 -16.14 20.60
N ILE A 84 -34.66 -15.11 21.43
CA ILE A 84 -35.12 -15.20 22.83
C ILE A 84 -36.65 -15.18 22.89
N GLU A 85 -37.31 -14.36 22.07
CA GLU A 85 -38.79 -14.25 22.05
C GLU A 85 -39.45 -15.54 21.53
N THR A 86 -38.96 -16.10 20.41
CA THR A 86 -39.50 -17.36 19.87
C THR A 86 -39.16 -18.59 20.70
N GLN A 87 -37.99 -18.63 21.35
CA GLN A 87 -37.63 -19.71 22.26
C GLN A 87 -38.45 -19.64 23.56
N ALA A 88 -38.76 -18.44 24.07
CA ALA A 88 -39.64 -18.27 25.22
C ALA A 88 -41.10 -18.67 24.91
N GLU A 89 -41.66 -18.27 23.76
CA GLU A 89 -43.02 -18.67 23.36
C GLU A 89 -43.15 -20.19 23.17
N LYS A 90 -42.16 -20.83 22.53
CA LYS A 90 -42.22 -22.28 22.27
C LYS A 90 -41.88 -23.15 23.48
N ALA A 91 -41.00 -22.71 24.37
CA ALA A 91 -40.64 -23.48 25.56
C ALA A 91 -41.67 -23.37 26.70
N LEU A 92 -42.51 -22.32 26.72
CA LEU A 92 -43.44 -22.06 27.83
C LEU A 92 -44.93 -22.19 27.49
N GLU A 93 -45.31 -22.66 26.28
CA GLU A 93 -46.72 -22.79 25.85
C GLU A 93 -47.60 -21.58 26.21
N MET A 94 -47.07 -20.35 26.13
CA MET A 94 -47.79 -19.16 26.57
C MET A 94 -48.91 -18.82 25.57
N LYS A 95 -50.10 -19.36 25.84
CA LYS A 95 -51.37 -18.87 25.28
C LYS A 95 -51.74 -17.58 26.02
N ARG A 96 -51.93 -16.47 25.31
CA ARG A 96 -52.41 -15.19 25.91
C ARG A 96 -53.63 -15.48 26.81
N PRO A 97 -53.57 -15.19 28.12
CA PRO A 97 -54.71 -15.36 28.98
C PRO A 97 -55.80 -14.36 28.56
N ASN A 98 -57.01 -14.88 28.32
CA ASN A 98 -58.21 -14.06 28.19
C ASN A 98 -58.49 -13.38 29.54
N ALA A 99 -59.05 -12.16 29.51
CA ALA A 99 -59.22 -11.21 30.62
C ALA A 99 -60.11 -11.69 31.80
N ALA A 100 -60.33 -12.99 31.95
CA ALA A 100 -61.18 -13.59 32.98
C ALA A 100 -60.42 -14.17 34.19
N ASN A 101 -59.09 -14.31 34.13
CA ASN A 101 -58.29 -15.00 35.17
C ASN A 101 -57.08 -14.18 35.65
N GLU A 102 -57.25 -12.88 35.90
CA GLU A 102 -56.24 -12.07 36.58
C GLU A 102 -56.65 -11.89 38.05
N ILE A 103 -55.90 -12.51 38.97
CA ILE A 103 -56.05 -12.26 40.41
C ILE A 103 -54.85 -11.44 40.85
N VAL A 104 -55.07 -10.15 41.10
CA VAL A 104 -54.08 -9.25 41.67
C VAL A 104 -53.94 -9.57 43.15
N VAL A 105 -52.74 -9.99 43.58
CA VAL A 105 -52.42 -10.20 44.99
C VAL A 105 -51.53 -9.05 45.44
N GLN A 106 -51.98 -8.36 46.50
CA GLN A 106 -51.33 -7.22 47.15
C GLN A 106 -50.25 -7.66 48.14
#